data_AF-A0A964C0R8-F1
#
_entry.id   AF-A0A964C0R8-F1
#
_cell.length_a   1.000
_cell.length_b   1.000
_cell.length_c   1.000
_cell.angle_alpha   90.00
_cell.angle_beta   90.00
_cell.angle_gamma   90.00
#
_symmetry.space_group_name_H-M   'P 1'
#
loop_
_entity.id
_entity.type
_entity.pdbx_description
1 polymer ?
#
loop_
_entity_poly.entity_id
_entity_poly.type
_entity_poly.pdbx_seq_one_letter_code
_entity_poly.pdbx_strand_id
1 'polypeptide(L)'
;MIPRRRLTDLEEILDSLYETLGNHQKQLAYTASAAERNTIKQTISRQVLPEIRKYEKEYWQLLAQNANSFEINETDADCALIEILQIVEQIQQSSTAGYSQEAIQLLTEIRNKLNEPENSAAGKLKATLPLLPPFISYEIELGTEGILQRMFPTFSRILKKK
;
A
#
# COMPACT_ATOMS: atom_id res chain seq x y z
N MET A 1 2.11 20.04 14.45
CA MET A 1 1.67 20.44 13.10
C MET A 1 2.13 19.35 12.16
N ILE A 2 1.22 18.66 11.47
CA ILE A 2 1.60 17.82 10.32
C ILE A 2 2.44 18.73 9.41
N PRO A 3 3.65 18.35 9.00
CA PRO A 3 4.28 19.03 7.87
C PRO A 3 3.46 18.63 6.64
N ARG A 4 2.27 19.24 6.44
CA ARG A 4 1.34 18.92 5.33
C ARG A 4 2.06 18.96 3.99
N ARG A 5 3.02 19.88 3.87
CA ARG A 5 3.95 19.96 2.75
C ARG A 5 4.65 18.63 2.49
N ARG A 6 5.18 17.96 3.52
CA ARG A 6 5.88 16.69 3.35
C ARG A 6 4.98 15.56 2.86
N LEU A 7 3.73 15.48 3.36
CA LEU A 7 2.78 14.48 2.82
C LEU A 7 2.47 14.74 1.35
N THR A 8 2.25 16.00 0.97
CA THR A 8 2.07 16.39 -0.44
C THR A 8 3.30 16.08 -1.29
N ASP A 9 4.51 16.41 -0.81
CA ASP A 9 5.76 16.10 -1.52
C ASP A 9 5.93 14.59 -1.73
N LEU A 10 5.61 13.78 -0.71
CA LEU A 10 5.68 12.32 -0.78
C LEU A 10 4.69 11.75 -1.80
N GLU A 11 3.50 12.34 -1.91
CA GLU A 11 2.49 11.95 -2.91
C GLU A 11 2.98 12.24 -4.33
N GLU A 12 3.49 13.44 -4.59
CA GLU A 12 4.04 13.80 -5.91
C GLU A 12 5.20 12.87 -6.31
N ILE A 13 6.07 12.54 -5.35
CA ILE A 13 7.16 11.58 -5.55
C ILE A 13 6.61 10.19 -5.87
N LEU A 14 5.64 9.70 -5.08
CA LEU A 14 5.05 8.38 -5.27
C LEU A 14 4.32 8.28 -6.60
N ASP A 15 3.54 9.30 -6.98
CA ASP A 15 2.83 9.35 -8.26
C ASP A 15 3.81 9.26 -9.44
N SER A 16 4.91 10.03 -9.40
CA SER A 16 5.95 9.99 -10.44
C SER A 16 6.64 8.62 -10.51
N LEU A 17 6.90 7.99 -9.38
CA LEU A 17 7.50 6.66 -9.32
C LEU A 17 6.54 5.57 -9.83
N TYR A 18 5.24 5.69 -9.52
CA TYR A 18 4.21 4.78 -10.03
C TYR A 18 4.00 4.94 -11.54
N GLU A 19 4.05 6.16 -12.07
CA GLU A 19 4.05 6.41 -13.51
C GLU A 19 5.28 5.76 -14.16
N THR A 20 6.46 5.93 -13.56
CA THR A 20 7.70 5.31 -14.00
C THR A 20 7.58 3.78 -14.02
N LEU A 21 7.03 3.18 -12.96
CA LEU A 21 6.79 1.74 -12.89
C LEU A 21 5.85 1.28 -14.01
N GLY A 22 4.73 1.99 -14.21
CA GLY A 22 3.77 1.69 -15.27
C GLY A 22 4.40 1.75 -16.66
N ASN A 23 5.29 2.72 -16.91
CA ASN A 23 6.02 2.83 -18.16
C ASN A 23 6.98 1.64 -18.38
N HIS A 24 7.71 1.22 -17.35
CA HIS A 24 8.58 0.04 -17.43
C HIS A 24 7.78 -1.25 -17.64
N GLN A 25 6.62 -1.40 -17.00
CA GLN A 25 5.74 -2.55 -17.20
C GLN A 25 5.17 -2.60 -18.62
N LYS A 26 4.72 -1.47 -19.17
CA LYS A 26 4.30 -1.36 -20.57
C LYS A 26 5.45 -1.74 -21.51
N GLN A 27 6.64 -1.17 -21.30
CA GLN A 27 7.81 -1.48 -22.10
C GLN A 27 8.13 -2.98 -22.05
N LEU A 28 8.08 -3.61 -20.86
CA LEU A 28 8.29 -5.04 -20.69
C LEU A 28 7.29 -5.90 -21.49
N ALA A 29 6.04 -5.44 -21.60
CA ALA A 29 4.98 -6.15 -22.33
C ALA A 29 5.18 -6.11 -23.85
N TYR A 30 5.71 -5.01 -24.39
CA TYR A 30 5.95 -4.83 -25.83
C TYR A 30 7.35 -5.26 -26.29
N THR A 31 8.28 -5.50 -25.37
CA THR A 31 9.66 -5.88 -25.70
C THR A 31 9.75 -7.34 -26.10
N ALA A 32 10.19 -7.63 -27.33
CA ALA A 32 10.40 -8.99 -27.82
C ALA A 32 11.74 -9.61 -27.35
N SER A 33 12.77 -8.79 -27.15
CA SER A 33 14.11 -9.24 -26.78
C SER A 33 14.20 -9.73 -25.33
N ALA A 34 14.66 -10.97 -25.13
CA ALA A 34 14.82 -11.55 -23.79
C ALA A 34 15.84 -10.78 -22.93
N ALA A 35 16.91 -10.27 -23.54
CA ALA A 35 17.94 -9.51 -22.84
C ALA A 35 17.40 -8.18 -22.32
N GLU A 36 16.70 -7.41 -23.17
CA GLU A 36 16.10 -6.14 -22.80
C GLU A 36 14.99 -6.33 -21.75
N ARG A 37 14.18 -7.38 -21.88
CA ARG A 37 13.19 -7.75 -20.85
C ARG A 37 13.85 -8.00 -19.49
N ASN A 38 15.00 -8.68 -19.47
CA ASN A 38 15.74 -8.92 -18.22
C ASN A 38 16.28 -7.62 -17.63
N THR A 39 16.81 -6.70 -18.43
CA THR A 39 17.27 -5.38 -17.98
C THR A 39 16.12 -4.55 -17.40
N ILE A 40 14.96 -4.53 -18.05
CA ILE A 40 13.77 -3.82 -17.55
C ILE A 40 13.33 -4.42 -16.20
N LYS A 41 13.26 -5.75 -16.10
CA LYS A 41 12.93 -6.44 -14.84
C LYS A 41 13.91 -6.09 -13.72
N GLN A 42 15.22 -6.06 -14.02
CA GLN A 42 16.24 -5.66 -13.04
C GLN A 42 16.10 -4.21 -12.62
N THR A 43 15.74 -3.32 -13.53
CA THR A 43 15.53 -1.89 -13.23
C THR A 43 14.34 -1.71 -12.30
N ILE A 44 13.22 -2.38 -12.62
CA ILE A 44 12.02 -2.40 -11.76
C ILE A 44 12.38 -2.90 -10.35
N SER A 45 13.04 -4.06 -10.25
CA SER A 45 13.30 -4.70 -8.95
C SER A 45 14.38 -4.02 -8.12
N ARG A 46 15.43 -3.47 -8.75
CA ARG A 46 16.58 -2.91 -8.02
C ARG A 46 16.52 -1.40 -7.81
N GLN A 47 15.69 -0.67 -8.57
CA GLN A 47 15.68 0.79 -8.54
C GLN A 47 14.29 1.34 -8.24
N VAL A 48 13.31 1.03 -9.10
CA VAL A 48 11.98 1.66 -9.03
C VAL A 48 11.23 1.25 -7.77
N LEU A 49 11.11 -0.06 -7.53
CA LEU A 49 10.34 -0.55 -6.39
C LEU A 49 10.98 -0.20 -5.03
N PRO A 50 12.31 -0.31 -4.82
CA PRO A 50 12.95 0.16 -3.59
C PRO A 50 12.66 1.63 -3.25
N GLU A 51 12.67 2.52 -4.24
CA GLU A 51 12.35 3.93 -4.01
C GLU A 51 10.87 4.13 -3.67
N ILE A 52 9.93 3.49 -4.39
CA ILE A 52 8.49 3.54 -4.05
C ILE A 52 8.29 3.17 -2.58
N ARG A 53 8.83 2.03 -2.16
CA ARG A 53 8.65 1.50 -0.80
C ARG A 53 9.22 2.42 0.28
N LYS A 54 10.36 3.06 0.00
CA LYS A 54 10.99 4.02 0.92
C LYS A 54 10.02 5.17 1.21
N TYR A 55 9.43 5.75 0.17
CA TYR A 55 8.49 6.87 0.33
C TYR A 55 7.13 6.43 0.85
N GLU A 56 6.64 5.23 0.51
CA GLU A 56 5.44 4.67 1.12
C GLU A 56 5.62 4.50 2.62
N LYS A 57 6.73 3.89 3.07
CA LYS A 57 7.02 3.71 4.50
C LYS A 57 6.98 5.03 5.25
N GLU A 58 7.61 6.06 4.69
CA GLU A 58 7.59 7.40 5.28
C GLU A 58 6.16 7.98 5.32
N TYR A 59 5.43 7.89 4.21
CA TYR A 59 4.05 8.37 4.10
C TYR A 59 3.14 7.73 5.15
N TRP A 60 3.18 6.41 5.29
CA TRP A 60 2.37 5.68 6.26
C TRP A 60 2.75 5.98 7.71
N GLN A 61 4.05 6.14 8.00
CA GLN A 61 4.50 6.54 9.32
C GLN A 61 3.96 7.92 9.69
N LEU A 62 3.98 8.88 8.77
CA LEU A 62 3.42 10.20 8.98
C LEU A 62 1.89 10.15 9.17
N LEU A 63 1.19 9.32 8.39
CA LEU A 63 -0.25 9.11 8.58
C LEU A 63 -0.57 8.48 9.94
N ALA A 64 0.14 7.42 10.33
CA ALA A 64 -0.07 6.74 11.61
C ALA A 64 0.15 7.67 12.81
N GLN A 65 1.21 8.49 12.78
CA GLN A 65 1.49 9.48 13.82
C GLN A 65 0.39 10.54 13.97
N ASN A 66 -0.38 10.78 12.91
CA ASN A 66 -1.41 11.81 12.85
C ASN A 66 -2.83 11.24 12.68
N ALA A 67 -3.00 9.91 12.82
CA ALA A 67 -4.23 9.20 12.51
C ALA A 67 -5.46 9.80 13.21
N ASN A 68 -5.30 10.18 14.48
CA ASN A 68 -6.36 10.76 15.29
C ASN A 68 -6.78 12.17 14.87
N SER A 69 -5.94 12.88 14.12
CA SER A 69 -6.21 14.26 13.67
C SER A 69 -6.98 14.35 12.36
N PHE A 70 -7.18 13.23 11.66
CA PHE A 70 -7.99 13.18 10.44
C PHE A 70 -9.46 13.02 10.80
N GLU A 71 -10.32 13.92 10.31
CA GLU A 71 -11.76 13.69 10.32
C GLU A 71 -12.10 12.85 9.09
N ILE A 72 -12.67 11.66 9.30
CA ILE A 72 -13.06 10.76 8.21
C ILE A 72 -14.57 10.60 8.34
N ASN A 73 -15.29 10.92 7.26
CA ASN A 73 -16.72 10.66 7.21
C ASN A 73 -16.99 9.15 7.28
N GLU A 74 -17.90 8.72 8.15
CA GLU A 74 -18.16 7.28 8.36
C GLU A 74 -18.67 6.57 7.10
N THR A 75 -19.45 7.25 6.24
CA THR A 75 -19.90 6.65 4.97
C THR A 75 -18.74 6.41 4.01
N ASP A 76 -17.82 7.38 3.89
CA ASP A 76 -16.61 7.19 3.08
C ASP A 76 -15.69 6.11 3.68
N ALA A 77 -15.64 6.03 5.01
CA ALA A 77 -14.89 5.01 5.73
C ALA A 77 -15.47 3.61 5.49
N ASP A 78 -16.79 3.43 5.56
CA ASP A 78 -17.44 2.14 5.29
C ASP A 78 -17.15 1.65 3.87
N CYS A 79 -17.25 2.52 2.87
CA CYS A 79 -16.91 2.16 1.49
C CYS A 79 -15.45 1.71 1.36
N ALA A 80 -14.52 2.44 1.97
CA ALA A 80 -13.10 2.08 1.95
C ALA A 80 -12.79 0.80 2.75
N LEU A 81 -13.49 0.59 3.87
CA LEU A 81 -13.38 -0.62 4.69
C LEU A 81 -13.73 -1.86 3.85
N ILE A 82 -14.83 -1.80 3.11
CA ILE A 82 -15.27 -2.89 2.22
C ILE A 82 -14.22 -3.13 1.12
N GLU A 83 -13.72 -2.08 0.48
CA GLU A 83 -12.71 -2.16 -0.58
C GLU A 83 -11.41 -2.83 -0.08
N ILE A 84 -10.93 -2.42 1.11
CA ILE A 84 -9.72 -2.98 1.70
C ILE A 84 -9.94 -4.44 2.12
N LEU A 85 -11.08 -4.77 2.74
CA LEU A 85 -11.41 -6.14 3.13
C LEU A 85 -11.46 -7.06 1.90
N GLN A 86 -12.04 -6.61 0.79
CA GLN A 86 -12.06 -7.37 -0.46
C GLN A 86 -10.65 -7.61 -1.01
N ILE A 87 -9.77 -6.60 -0.97
CA ILE A 87 -8.38 -6.75 -1.40
C ILE A 87 -7.67 -7.79 -0.52
N VAL A 88 -7.78 -7.68 0.81
CA VAL A 88 -7.14 -8.60 1.75
C VAL A 88 -7.67 -10.03 1.58
N GLU A 89 -8.98 -10.21 1.43
CA GLU A 89 -9.59 -11.53 1.21
C GLU A 89 -9.17 -12.14 -0.13
N GLN A 90 -9.15 -11.35 -1.20
CA GLN A 90 -8.69 -11.81 -2.50
C GLN A 90 -7.25 -12.32 -2.40
N ILE A 91 -6.37 -11.64 -1.67
CA ILE A 91 -4.97 -12.04 -1.50
C ILE A 91 -4.87 -13.34 -0.71
N GLN A 92 -5.60 -13.45 0.41
CA GLN A 92 -5.64 -14.66 1.22
C GLN A 92 -6.15 -15.87 0.42
N GLN A 93 -7.06 -15.66 -0.53
CA GLN A 93 -7.61 -16.72 -1.40
C GLN A 93 -6.73 -17.04 -2.62
N SER A 94 -6.01 -16.05 -3.18
CA SER A 94 -5.36 -16.19 -4.49
C SER A 94 -4.07 -17.01 -4.46
N SER A 95 -3.36 -17.11 -3.33
CA SER A 95 -2.29 -18.09 -3.11
C SER A 95 -1.62 -17.88 -1.75
N THR A 96 -1.82 -18.80 -0.79
CA THR A 96 -0.88 -19.01 0.33
C THR A 96 0.47 -19.58 -0.14
N ALA A 97 0.60 -19.96 -1.43
CA ALA A 97 1.77 -20.60 -2.00
C ALA A 97 2.98 -19.68 -2.26
N GLY A 98 2.84 -18.36 -2.05
CA GLY A 98 3.91 -17.38 -2.33
C GLY A 98 4.16 -16.33 -1.25
N TYR A 99 3.37 -16.32 -0.16
CA TYR A 99 3.56 -15.40 0.96
C TYR A 99 4.19 -16.11 2.15
N SER A 100 5.09 -15.43 2.86
CA SER A 100 5.59 -15.95 4.13
C SER A 100 4.48 -16.00 5.17
N GLN A 101 4.69 -16.83 6.18
CA GLN A 101 3.76 -16.96 7.29
C GLN A 101 3.56 -15.62 8.02
N GLU A 102 4.61 -14.81 8.12
CA GLU A 102 4.60 -13.49 8.74
C GLU A 102 3.77 -12.48 7.92
N ALA A 103 3.88 -12.49 6.59
CA ALA A 103 3.07 -11.63 5.73
C ALA A 103 1.58 -12.01 5.82
N ILE A 104 1.27 -13.31 5.88
CA ILE A 104 -0.09 -13.82 6.09
C ILE A 104 -0.61 -13.41 7.47
N GLN A 105 0.24 -13.47 8.50
CA GLN A 105 -0.11 -13.02 9.86
C GLN A 105 -0.44 -11.52 9.88
N LEU A 106 0.38 -10.67 9.27
CA LEU A 106 0.09 -9.24 9.17
C LEU A 106 -1.20 -8.93 8.41
N LEU A 107 -1.46 -9.61 7.29
CA LEU A 107 -2.73 -9.48 6.57
C LEU A 107 -3.92 -9.91 7.44
N THR A 108 -3.73 -10.96 8.25
CA THR A 108 -4.75 -11.44 9.19
C THR A 108 -4.97 -10.45 10.32
N GLU A 109 -3.91 -9.84 10.85
CA GLU A 109 -4.00 -8.78 11.87
C GLU A 109 -4.73 -7.55 11.33
N ILE A 110 -4.40 -7.11 10.11
CA ILE A 110 -5.11 -6.03 9.41
C ILE A 110 -6.59 -6.40 9.27
N ARG A 111 -6.92 -7.59 8.74
CA ARG A 111 -8.31 -8.06 8.60
C ARG A 111 -9.06 -8.07 9.93
N ASN A 112 -8.41 -8.56 10.99
CA ASN A 112 -9.02 -8.62 12.33
C ASN A 112 -9.30 -7.21 12.85
N LYS A 113 -8.35 -6.28 12.70
CA LYS A 113 -8.55 -4.87 13.08
C LYS A 113 -9.69 -4.21 12.31
N LEU A 114 -9.81 -4.50 11.02
CA LEU A 114 -10.92 -4.00 10.20
C LEU A 114 -12.29 -4.61 10.58
N ASN A 115 -12.31 -5.80 11.16
CA ASN A 115 -13.53 -6.50 11.59
C ASN A 115 -13.88 -6.30 13.08
N GLU A 116 -13.13 -5.49 13.83
CA GLU A 116 -13.42 -5.26 15.26
C GLU A 116 -14.83 -4.65 15.47
N PRO A 117 -15.74 -5.31 16.20
CA PRO A 117 -17.16 -4.93 16.21
C PRO A 117 -17.45 -3.59 16.92
N GLU A 118 -16.56 -3.15 17.81
CA GLU A 118 -16.78 -1.98 18.68
C GLU A 118 -16.23 -0.66 18.12
N ASN A 119 -15.53 -0.70 16.98
CA ASN A 119 -14.93 0.48 16.36
C ASN A 119 -15.75 0.96 15.17
N SER A 120 -15.87 2.28 15.03
CA SER A 120 -16.40 2.92 13.82
C SER A 120 -15.52 2.57 12.61
N ALA A 121 -16.05 2.70 11.38
CA ALA A 121 -15.28 2.40 10.18
C ALA A 121 -14.04 3.30 10.09
N ALA A 122 -14.18 4.57 10.45
CA ALA A 122 -13.05 5.49 10.54
C ALA A 122 -12.02 5.03 11.61
N GLY A 123 -12.49 4.58 12.77
CA GLY A 123 -11.65 4.07 13.84
C GLY A 123 -10.85 2.84 13.42
N LYS A 124 -11.49 1.89 12.73
CA LYS A 124 -10.86 0.68 12.16
C LYS A 124 -9.75 1.02 11.18
N LEU A 125 -10.00 1.95 10.26
CA LEU A 125 -9.03 2.38 9.26
C LEU A 125 -7.83 3.06 9.90
N LYS A 126 -8.06 3.93 10.89
CA LYS A 126 -6.97 4.55 11.67
C LYS A 126 -6.14 3.53 12.43
N ALA A 127 -6.79 2.52 13.02
CA ALA A 127 -6.13 1.48 13.80
C ALA A 127 -5.23 0.55 12.96
N THR A 128 -5.44 0.49 11.64
CA THR A 128 -4.60 -0.33 10.74
C THR A 128 -3.38 0.40 10.20
N LEU A 129 -3.35 1.73 10.22
CA LEU A 129 -2.21 2.52 9.73
C LEU A 129 -0.85 2.11 10.33
N PRO A 130 -0.72 1.83 11.64
CA PRO A 130 0.55 1.40 12.22
C PRO A 130 1.04 0.03 11.73
N LEU A 131 0.15 -0.81 11.20
CA LEU A 131 0.46 -2.16 10.73
C LEU A 131 1.04 -2.18 9.29
N LEU A 132 0.84 -1.09 8.53
CA LEU A 132 1.25 -1.01 7.13
C LEU A 132 2.78 -0.90 6.93
N PRO A 133 3.54 -0.10 7.69
CA PRO A 133 5.00 0.02 7.47
C PRO A 133 5.78 -1.30 7.59
N PRO A 134 5.52 -2.16 8.59
CA PRO A 134 6.07 -3.52 8.60
C PRO A 134 5.67 -4.34 7.37
N PHE A 135 4.39 -4.29 6.98
CA PHE A 135 3.89 -5.03 5.83
C PHE A 135 4.56 -4.64 4.50
N ILE A 136 4.85 -3.35 4.30
CA ILE A 136 5.65 -2.86 3.15
C ILE A 136 7.01 -3.53 3.09
N SER A 137 7.63 -3.72 4.25
CA SER A 137 8.96 -4.36 4.33
C SER A 137 8.89 -5.85 3.98
N TYR A 138 7.75 -6.53 4.22
CA TYR A 138 7.56 -7.94 3.87
C TYR A 138 7.31 -8.17 2.38
N GLU A 139 6.60 -7.28 1.68
CA GLU A 139 6.48 -7.39 0.22
C GLU A 139 7.86 -7.39 -0.48
N ILE A 140 8.88 -6.79 0.14
CA ILE A 140 10.26 -6.72 -0.34
C ILE A 140 10.96 -8.07 -0.30
N GLU A 141 10.87 -8.75 0.84
CA GLU A 141 11.56 -10.03 1.06
C GLU A 141 10.97 -11.11 0.17
N LEU A 142 9.71 -10.95 -0.24
CA LEU A 142 8.92 -11.95 -0.95
C LEU A 142 8.68 -11.65 -2.43
N GLY A 143 8.98 -10.44 -2.90
CA GLY A 143 8.75 -10.04 -4.29
C GLY A 143 7.26 -9.95 -4.66
N THR A 144 6.40 -9.61 -3.69
CA THR A 144 4.93 -9.63 -3.81
C THR A 144 4.34 -8.23 -3.94
N GLU A 145 5.00 -7.37 -4.71
CA GLU A 145 5.01 -5.91 -4.60
C GLU A 145 3.78 -5.20 -5.20
N GLY A 146 2.60 -5.84 -5.10
CA GLY A 146 1.37 -5.41 -5.73
C GLY A 146 0.18 -5.26 -4.78
N ILE A 147 0.29 -5.66 -3.50
CA ILE A 147 -0.80 -5.53 -2.53
C ILE A 147 -0.90 -4.09 -2.07
N LEU A 148 0.22 -3.51 -1.65
CA LEU A 148 0.21 -2.14 -1.16
C LEU A 148 -0.11 -1.13 -2.26
N GLN A 149 0.31 -1.40 -3.49
CA GLN A 149 -0.10 -0.60 -4.65
C GLN A 149 -1.63 -0.56 -4.83
N ARG A 150 -2.34 -1.63 -4.43
CA ARG A 150 -3.80 -1.70 -4.51
C ARG A 150 -4.47 -1.04 -3.30
N MET A 151 -3.87 -1.12 -2.12
CA MET A 151 -4.42 -0.53 -0.88
C MET A 151 -4.13 0.98 -0.75
N PHE A 152 -2.97 1.42 -1.23
CA PHE A 152 -2.47 2.79 -1.10
C PHE A 152 -3.44 3.85 -1.66
N PRO A 153 -4.04 3.68 -2.85
CA PRO A 153 -5.02 4.65 -3.39
C PRO A 153 -6.24 4.81 -2.48
N THR A 154 -6.75 3.71 -1.91
CA THR A 154 -7.95 3.72 -1.08
C THR A 154 -7.72 4.51 0.20
N PHE A 155 -6.67 4.16 0.96
CA PHE A 155 -6.31 4.83 2.22
C PHE A 155 -5.87 6.29 2.02
N SER A 156 -5.06 6.57 0.99
CA SER A 156 -4.63 7.93 0.70
C SER A 156 -5.82 8.83 0.37
N ARG A 157 -6.82 8.33 -0.37
CA ARG A 157 -8.05 9.06 -0.69
C ARG A 157 -8.86 9.41 0.56
N ILE A 158 -9.10 8.45 1.46
CA ILE A 158 -9.97 8.66 2.63
C ILE A 158 -9.33 9.52 3.73
N LEU A 159 -8.01 9.48 3.88
CA LEU A 159 -7.31 10.25 4.92
C LEU A 159 -7.06 11.71 4.50
N LYS A 160 -7.37 12.05 3.24
CA LYS A 160 -7.26 13.42 2.69
C LYS A 160 -8.57 14.18 2.72
N LYS A 161 -9.72 13.50 2.76
CA LYS A 161 -11.03 14.18 2.75
C LYS A 161 -11.20 14.97 4.05
N LYS A 162 -11.46 16.27 3.89
CA LYS A 162 -11.99 17.16 4.92
C LYS A 162 -13.51 17.13 4.87
#